data_AF-A0A3M9MUJ5-F1
#
_entry.id   AF-A0A3M9MUJ5-F1
#
_cell.length_a   1.000
_cell.length_b   1.000
_cell.length_c   1.000
_cell.angle_alpha   90.00
_cell.angle_beta   90.00
_cell.angle_gamma   90.00
#
_symmetry.space_group_name_H-M   'P 1'
#
loop_
_entity.id
_entity.type
_entity.pdbx_description
1 polymer ?
#
loop_
_entity_poly.entity_id
_entity_poly.type
_entity_poly.pdbx_seq_one_letter_code
_entity_poly.pdbx_strand_id
1 'polypeptide(L)' 'MERDWSQQELADSANIAKTTVQRIENAKFTVSLDVLISLSEALQIPLRELVDYPGDKKSN' A
#
# COMPACT_ATOMS: atom_id res chain seq x y z
N MET A 1 7.98 3.64 -6.75
CA MET A 1 7.90 4.13 -5.36
C MET A 1 9.30 4.52 -4.95
N GLU A 2 9.62 5.80 -5.06
CA GLU A 2 10.98 6.35 -4.94
C GLU A 2 11.18 6.96 -3.54
N ARG A 3 10.88 6.17 -2.52
CA ARG A 3 11.16 6.49 -1.11
C ARG A 3 11.72 5.24 -0.47
N ASP A 4 12.93 5.35 0.07
CA ASP A 4 13.73 4.25 0.60
C ASP A 4 13.25 3.84 2.01
N TRP A 5 11.93 3.65 2.16
CA TRP A 5 11.32 3.33 3.44
C TRP A 5 11.50 1.84 3.72
N SER A 6 12.03 1.52 4.90
CA SER A 6 11.90 0.18 5.44
C SER A 6 10.43 -0.13 5.73
N GLN A 7 10.07 -1.41 5.73
CA GLN A 7 8.73 -1.86 6.12
C GLN A 7 8.32 -1.39 7.52
N GLN A 8 9.30 -1.20 8.42
CA GLN A 8 9.04 -0.70 9.77
C GLN A 8 8.70 0.78 9.75
N GLU A 9 9.44 1.60 9.00
CA GLU A 9 9.16 3.04 8.87
C GLU A 9 7.78 3.30 8.25
N LEU A 10 7.39 2.52 7.24
CA LEU A 10 6.06 2.60 6.66
C LEU A 10 4.97 2.20 7.67
N ALA A 11 5.19 1.11 8.40
CA ALA A 11 4.26 0.64 9.41
C ALA A 11 4.06 1.68 10.53
N ASP A 12 5.16 2.27 11.01
CA ASP A 12 5.14 3.29 12.05
C ASP A 12 4.42 4.55 11.55
N SER A 13 4.73 5.02 10.34
CA SER A 13 4.09 6.20 9.75
C SER A 13 2.60 6.00 9.44
N ALA A 14 2.19 4.78 9.09
CA ALA A 14 0.79 4.45 8.81
C ALA A 14 0.04 3.96 10.06
N ASN A 15 0.70 3.88 11.22
CA ASN A 15 0.14 3.35 12.46
C ASN A 15 -0.50 1.95 12.28
N ILE A 16 0.18 1.06 11.57
CA ILE A 16 -0.23 -0.34 11.34
C ILE A 16 0.90 -1.29 11.74
N ALA A 17 0.60 -2.58 11.88
CA ALA A 17 1.64 -3.57 12.15
C ALA A 17 2.55 -3.77 10.92
N LYS A 18 3.86 -3.94 11.14
CA LYS A 18 4.82 -4.34 10.09
C LYS A 18 4.40 -5.60 9.35
N THR A 19 3.77 -6.55 10.04
CA THR A 19 3.23 -7.77 9.43
C THR A 19 2.09 -7.46 8.43
N THR A 20 1.32 -6.41 8.64
CA THR A 20 0.32 -5.92 7.68
C THR A 20 1.01 -5.42 6.41
N VAL A 21 2.03 -4.57 6.53
CA VAL A 21 2.84 -4.09 5.39
C VAL A 21 3.43 -5.27 4.59
N GLN A 22 4.08 -6.21 5.29
CA GLN A 22 4.64 -7.41 4.66
C GLN A 22 3.60 -8.22 3.89
N ARG A 23 2.41 -8.41 4.44
CA ARG A 23 1.36 -9.17 3.77
C ARG A 23 0.82 -8.44 2.53
N ILE A 24 0.81 -7.10 2.54
CA ILE A 24 0.36 -6.26 1.42
C ILE A 24 1.35 -6.39 0.27
N GLU A 25 2.64 -6.19 0.55
CA GLU A 25 3.71 -6.29 -0.45
C GLU A 25 3.81 -7.68 -1.08
N ASN A 26 3.48 -8.72 -0.32
CA ASN A 26 3.47 -10.10 -0.83
C ASN A 26 2.14 -10.51 -1.49
N ALA A 27 1.17 -9.61 -1.62
CA ALA A 27 -0.17 -9.88 -2.16
C ALA A 27 -0.91 -11.06 -1.49
N LYS A 28 -0.67 -11.28 -0.19
CA LYS A 28 -1.17 -12.48 0.54
C LYS A 28 -2.55 -12.32 1.18
N PHE A 29 -3.24 -11.19 1.01
CA PHE A 29 -4.59 -10.97 1.57
C PHE A 29 -5.33 -9.78 0.96
N THR A 30 -6.65 -9.75 1.18
CA THR A 30 -7.51 -8.58 0.94
C THR A 30 -7.21 -7.48 1.95
N VAL A 31 -6.64 -6.37 1.51
CA VAL A 31 -6.46 -5.16 2.34
C VAL A 31 -7.80 -4.44 2.53
N SER A 32 -8.05 -3.95 3.75
CA SER A 32 -9.25 -3.20 4.07
C SER A 32 -9.09 -1.70 3.71
N LEU A 33 -10.21 -0.99 3.52
CA LEU A 33 -10.20 0.40 3.07
C LEU A 33 -9.57 1.36 4.08
N ASP A 34 -9.75 1.12 5.37
CA ASP A 34 -9.11 1.86 6.46
C ASP A 34 -7.57 1.77 6.38
N VAL A 35 -7.03 0.58 6.14
CA VAL A 35 -5.58 0.39 5.95
C VAL A 35 -5.08 1.12 4.70
N LEU A 36 -5.84 1.12 3.61
CA LEU A 36 -5.50 1.89 2.42
C LEU A 36 -5.51 3.41 2.67
N ILE A 37 -6.45 3.91 3.48
CA ILE A 37 -6.50 5.33 3.89
C ILE A 37 -5.24 5.66 4.72
N SER A 38 -4.90 4.85 5.72
CA SER A 38 -3.70 5.07 6.55
C SER A 38 -2.41 5.07 5.72
N LEU A 39 -2.31 4.19 4.71
CA LEU A 39 -1.17 4.17 3.79
C LEU A 39 -1.15 5.40 2.88
N SER A 40 -2.30 5.86 2.39
CA SER A 40 -2.43 7.07 1.57
C SER A 40 -1.95 8.30 2.34
N GLU A 41 -2.32 8.41 3.61
CA GLU A 41 -1.89 9.48 4.51
C GLU A 41 -0.38 9.43 4.78
N ALA A 42 0.15 8.24 5.12
CA ALA A 42 1.58 8.05 5.40
C ALA A 42 2.46 8.34 4.19
N LEU A 43 2.05 7.88 3.00
CA LEU A 43 2.78 8.08 1.75
C LEU A 43 2.57 9.47 1.15
N GLN A 44 1.61 10.25 1.68
CA GLN A 44 1.21 11.56 1.18
C GLN A 44 0.82 11.53 -0.31
N ILE A 45 0.16 10.45 -0.74
CA ILE A 45 -0.36 10.29 -2.10
C ILE A 45 -1.89 10.15 -2.05
N PRO A 46 -2.62 10.61 -3.09
CA PRO A 46 -4.05 10.35 -3.20
C PRO A 46 -4.37 8.85 -3.16
N LEU A 47 -5.43 8.45 -2.45
CA LEU A 47 -5.89 7.05 -2.35
C LEU A 47 -6.04 6.37 -3.72
N ARG A 48 -6.44 7.11 -4.75
CA ARG A 48 -6.55 6.58 -6.13
C ARG A 48 -5.23 5.97 -6.62
N GLU A 49 -4.07 6.49 -6.22
CA GLU A 49 -2.77 5.99 -6.64
C GLU A 49 -2.43 4.63 -6.01
N LEU A 50 -3.04 4.28 -4.87
CA LEU A 50 -2.91 2.96 -4.25
C LEU A 50 -3.77 1.88 -4.93
N VAL A 51 -4.81 2.29 -5.66
CA VAL A 51 -5.79 1.39 -6.29
C VAL A 51 -5.81 1.52 -7.81
N ASP A 52 -4.93 2.34 -8.39
CA ASP A 52 -4.77 2.51 -9.84
C ASP A 52 -4.06 1.30 -10.44
N TYR A 53 -4.80 0.21 -10.55
CA TYR A 53 -4.38 -0.99 -11.25
C TYR A 53 -4.87 -0.90 -12.70
N PRO A 54 -3.98 -0.76 -13.70
CA PRO A 54 -4.37 -0.53 -15.09
C PRO A 54 -5.11 -1.72 -15.75
N GLY A 55 -5.34 -2.82 -15.03
CA GLY A 55 -5.91 -4.05 -15.58
C GLY A 55 -4.98 -4.68 -16.62
N ASP A 56 -5.17 -5.97 -16.90
CA ASP A 56 -4.57 -6.54 -18.11
C ASP A 56 -5.14 -5.78 -19.32
N LYS A 57 -4.29 -5.00 -19.99
CA LYS A 57 -4.52 -4.69 -21.40
C LYS A 57 -4.57 -6.06 -22.08
N LYS A 58 -5.79 -6.56 -22.38
CA LYS A 58 -5.93 -7.73 -23.24
C LYS A 58 -5.07 -7.48 -24.47
N SER A 59 -4.03 -8.29 -24.60
CA SER A 59 -3.23 -8.42 -25.81
C SER A 59 -4.20 -8.61 -26.96
N ASN A 60 -4.17 -7.66 -27.90
CA ASN A 60 -4.90 -7.72 -29.15
C ASN A 60 -4.30 -8.79 -30.06
#